data_AF-A0A2I0VB31-F1
#
_entry.id   AF-A0A2I0VB31-F1
#
_cell.length_a   1.000
_cell.length_b   1.000
_cell.length_c   1.000
_cell.angle_alpha   90.00
_cell.angle_beta   90.00
_cell.angle_gamma   90.00
#
_symmetry.space_group_name_H-M   'P 1'
#
loop_
_entity.id
_entity.type
_entity.pdbx_description
1 polymer ?
#
loop_
_entity_poly.entity_id
_entity_poly.type
_entity_poly.pdbx_seq_one_letter_code
_entity_poly.pdbx_strand_id
1 'polypeptide(L)' 'MEMILLQATPLLAGLAVAAAALAGRYGVQAWHAYKSQPIVPRMRKFYEGGFQASMTRREAALILGIRLAYHFM' A
#
# COMPACT_ATOMS: atom_id res chain seq x y z
N MET A 1 3.37 -50.17 -16.92
CA MET A 1 3.94 -48.85 -16.62
C MET A 1 3.30 -47.74 -17.47
N GLU A 2 3.15 -47.92 -18.79
CA GLU A 2 2.58 -46.88 -19.68
C GLU A 2 1.10 -46.53 -19.45
N MET A 3 0.23 -47.50 -19.10
CA MET A 3 -1.20 -47.21 -18.85
C MET A 3 -1.45 -46.27 -17.66
N ILE A 4 -0.58 -46.27 -16.65
CA ILE A 4 -0.72 -45.40 -15.47
C ILE A 4 -0.44 -43.94 -15.85
N LEU A 5 0.50 -43.72 -16.78
CA LEU A 5 0.82 -42.37 -17.27
C LEU A 5 -0.36 -41.76 -18.05
N LEU A 6 -1.06 -42.55 -18.87
CA LEU A 6 -2.22 -42.07 -19.66
C LEU A 6 -3.43 -41.66 -18.81
N GLN A 7 -3.59 -42.19 -17.58
CA GLN A 7 -4.64 -41.75 -16.66
C GLN A 7 -4.21 -40.58 -15.77
N ALA A 8 -2.91 -40.43 -15.52
CA ALA A 8 -2.36 -39.34 -14.71
C ALA A 8 -2.16 -38.05 -15.51
N THR A 9 -2.04 -38.11 -16.84
CA THR A 9 -1.88 -36.94 -17.72
C THR A 9 -2.95 -35.86 -17.55
N PRO A 10 -4.28 -36.12 -17.49
CA PRO A 10 -5.28 -35.08 -17.28
C PRO A 10 -5.18 -34.45 -15.89
N LEU A 11 -4.85 -35.23 -14.86
CA LEU A 11 -4.66 -34.72 -13.50
C LEU A 11 -3.45 -33.79 -13.43
N LEU A 12 -2.32 -34.21 -14.00
CA LEU A 12 -1.11 -33.41 -14.07
C LEU A 12 -1.31 -32.14 -14.91
N ALA A 13 -2.03 -32.24 -16.03
CA ALA A 13 -2.40 -31.08 -16.84
C ALA A 13 -3.27 -30.10 -16.04
N GLY A 14 -4.29 -30.59 -15.33
CA GLY A 14 -5.16 -29.78 -14.49
C GLY A 14 -4.39 -29.07 -13.35
N LEU A 15 -3.50 -29.80 -12.68
CA LEU A 15 -2.64 -29.23 -11.64
C LEU A 15 -1.68 -28.17 -12.20
N ALA A 16 -1.10 -28.42 -13.37
CA ALA A 16 -0.22 -27.45 -14.04
C ALA A 16 -0.97 -26.17 -14.41
N VAL A 17 -2.18 -26.28 -14.97
CA VAL A 17 -3.03 -25.12 -15.30
C VAL A 17 -3.43 -24.36 -14.04
N ALA A 18 -3.84 -25.06 -12.97
CA ALA A 18 -4.20 -24.44 -11.70
C ALA A 18 -3.01 -23.69 -11.08
N ALA A 19 -1.83 -24.31 -11.08
CA ALA A 19 -0.60 -23.70 -10.57
C ALA A 19 -0.21 -22.46 -11.38
N ALA A 20 -0.27 -22.54 -12.71
CA ALA A 20 0.02 -21.41 -13.59
C ALA A 20 -0.97 -20.24 -13.38
N ALA A 21 -2.27 -20.54 -13.24
CA ALA A 21 -3.29 -19.52 -12.99
C ALA A 21 -3.09 -18.81 -11.64
N LEU A 22 -2.80 -19.55 -10.58
CA LEU A 22 -2.53 -18.98 -9.26
C LEU A 22 -1.24 -18.14 -9.26
N ALA A 23 -0.15 -18.67 -9.80
CA ALA A 23 1.11 -17.95 -9.92
C ALA A 23 0.95 -16.66 -10.75
N GLY A 24 0.22 -16.72 -11.87
CA GLY A 24 -0.09 -15.57 -12.71
C GLY A 24 -0.88 -14.49 -11.95
N ARG A 25 -1.94 -14.88 -11.22
CA ARG A 25 -2.74 -13.95 -10.40
C ARG A 25 -1.86 -13.25 -9.35
N TYR A 26 -1.04 -14.00 -8.62
CA TYR A 26 -0.17 -13.42 -7.59
C TYR A 26 0.91 -12.53 -8.19
N GLY A 27 1.50 -12.89 -9.33
CA GLY A 27 2.48 -12.06 -10.04
C GLY A 27 1.90 -10.72 -10.47
N VAL A 28 0.69 -10.73 -11.05
CA VAL A 28 -0.01 -9.50 -11.47
C VAL A 28 -0.37 -8.64 -10.25
N GLN A 29 -0.86 -9.24 -9.16
CA GLN A 29 -1.15 -8.51 -7.92
C GLN A 29 0.10 -7.86 -7.30
N ALA A 30 1.21 -8.57 -7.26
CA ALA A 30 2.48 -8.04 -6.76
C ALA A 30 2.99 -6.89 -7.64
N TRP A 31 2.86 -7.01 -8.95
CA TRP A 31 3.21 -5.95 -9.90
C TRP A 31 2.35 -4.69 -9.72
N HIS A 32 1.04 -4.86 -9.58
CA HIS A 32 0.13 -3.74 -9.31
C HIS A 32 0.43 -3.10 -7.96
N ALA A 33 0.65 -3.88 -6.90
CA ALA A 33 1.00 -3.34 -5.58
C ALA A 33 2.28 -2.49 -5.67
N TYR A 34 3.32 -3.00 -6.33
CA TYR A 34 4.57 -2.29 -6.55
C TYR A 34 4.39 -1.00 -7.36
N LYS A 35 3.63 -1.03 -8.45
CA LYS A 35 3.33 0.16 -9.27
C LYS A 35 2.41 1.16 -8.58
N SER A 36 1.50 0.67 -7.73
CA SER A 36 0.53 1.50 -6.99
C SER A 36 1.14 2.16 -5.76
N GLN A 37 2.36 1.76 -5.38
CA GLN A 37 3.06 2.35 -4.26
C GLN A 37 3.39 3.80 -4.64
N PRO A 38 2.79 4.80 -3.96
CA PRO A 38 3.01 6.19 -4.31
C PRO A 38 4.48 6.53 -4.03
N ILE A 39 5.24 6.79 -5.10
CA ILE A 39 6.62 7.31 -5.04
C ILE A 39 6.65 8.67 -4.32
N VAL A 40 5.52 9.36 -4.31
CA VAL A 40 5.32 10.57 -3.52
C VAL A 40 4.99 10.21 -2.07
N PRO A 41 5.80 10.64 -1.07
CA PRO A 41 5.39 10.51 0.32
C PRO A 41 4.01 11.16 0.45
N ARG A 42 3.06 10.48 1.11
CA ARG A 42 1.73 11.04 1.41
C ARG A 42 1.94 12.49 1.80
N MET A 43 1.62 13.43 0.91
CA MET A 43 1.70 14.84 1.21
C MET A 43 0.72 14.99 2.37
N ARG A 44 1.25 15.14 3.59
CA ARG A 44 0.43 15.47 4.74
C ARG A 44 -0.38 16.67 4.28
N LYS A 45 -1.71 16.57 4.34
CA LYS A 45 -2.57 17.69 4.04
C LYS A 45 -1.96 18.92 4.71
N PHE A 46 -1.54 19.89 3.91
CA PHE A 46 -1.27 21.23 4.43
C PHE A 46 -2.52 21.64 5.20
N TYR A 47 -2.34 22.18 6.41
CA TYR A 47 -3.46 22.57 7.27
C TYR A 47 -4.49 23.35 6.44
N GLU A 48 -5.72 22.84 6.37
CA GLU A 48 -6.74 23.38 5.48
C GLU A 48 -7.20 24.76 5.98
N GLY A 49 -7.16 25.77 5.11
CA GLY A 49 -7.58 27.14 5.41
C GLY A 49 -6.43 28.15 5.49
N GLY A 50 -6.75 29.38 5.88
CA GLY A 50 -5.77 30.43 6.18
C GLY A 50 -5.37 30.44 7.66
N PHE A 51 -4.68 31.50 8.09
CA PHE A 51 -4.41 31.72 9.51
C PHE A 51 -5.71 32.00 10.29
N GLN A 52 -5.73 31.64 11.57
CA GLN A 52 -6.79 32.00 12.49
C GLN A 52 -6.82 33.52 12.65
N ALA A 53 -8.01 34.08 12.90
CA ALA A 53 -8.19 35.52 13.08
C ALA A 53 -7.45 36.09 14.32
N SER A 54 -7.06 35.21 15.26
CA SER A 54 -6.29 35.53 16.46
C SER A 54 -5.15 34.53 16.60
N MET A 55 -3.93 35.02 16.83
CA MET A 55 -2.72 34.21 16.92
C MET A 55 -2.76 33.30 18.16
N THR A 56 -3.02 32.01 17.96
CA THR A 56 -3.00 31.04 19.07
C THR A 56 -1.62 30.45 19.30
N ARG A 57 -1.34 30.00 20.53
CA ARG A 57 -0.07 29.29 20.85
C ARG A 57 0.16 28.09 19.93
N ARG A 58 -0.91 27.41 19.52
CA ARG A 58 -0.87 26.28 18.58
C ARG A 58 -0.48 26.73 17.18
N GLU A 59 -1.05 27.81 16.68
CA GLU A 59 -0.72 28.37 15.37
C GLU A 59 0.71 28.90 15.31
N ALA A 60 1.14 29.63 16.35
CA ALA A 60 2.53 30.10 16.47
C ALA A 60 3.52 28.92 16.47
N ALA A 61 3.20 27.83 17.17
CA ALA A 61 4.02 26.63 17.18
C ALA A 61 4.13 25.97 15.78
N LEU A 62 3.06 26.00 14.99
CA LEU A 62 3.05 25.50 13.61
C LEU A 62 3.89 26.38 12.68
N ILE A 63 3.81 27.70 12.80
CA ILE A 63 4.60 28.66 12.00
C ILE A 63 6.09 28.51 12.31
N LEU A 64 6.45 28.38 13.60
CA LEU A 64 7.83 28.28 14.07
C LEU A 64 8.41 26.86 13.98
N GLY A 65 7.61 25.85 13.63
CA GLY A 65 8.06 24.45 13.53
C GLY A 65 8.42 23.81 14.89
N ILE A 66 7.95 24.37 16.00
CA ILE A 66 8.22 23.87 17.35
C ILE A 66 7.06 23.00 17.85
N ARG A 67 7.34 22.01 18.71
CA ARG A 67 6.28 21.25 19.38
C ARG A 67 5.66 22.11 20.48
N LEU A 68 4.34 22.29 20.43
CA LEU A 68 3.57 22.96 21.48
C LEU A 68 3.72 22.18 22.79
N ALA A 69 4.39 22.78 23.79
CA ALA A 69 4.42 22.27 25.14
C ALA A 69 3.22 22.82 25.92
N TYR A 70 2.33 21.94 26.38
CA TYR A 70 1.16 22.31 27.20
C TYR A 70 1.51 22.65 28.66
N HIS A 71 2.80 22.69 29.01
CA HIS A 71 3.25 22.67 30.40
C HIS A 71 3.31 24.05 31.09
N PHE A 72 2.98 25.14 30.40
CA PHE A 72 2.96 26.49 30.98
C PHE A 72 1.57 27.14 30.80
N MET A 73 0.60 26.65 31.57
CA MET A 73 -0.70 27.28 31.80
C MET A 73 -0.87 27.53 33.30
#